data_AF-A0A2X3GPN6-F1
#
_entry.id   AF-A0A2X3GPN6-F1
#
_cell.length_a   1.000
_cell.length_b   1.000
_cell.length_c   1.000
_cell.angle_alpha   90.00
_cell.angle_beta   90.00
_cell.angle_gamma   90.00
#
_symmetry.space_group_name_H-M   'P 1'
#
loop_
_entity.id
_entity.type
_entity.pdbx_description
1 polymer ?
#
loop_
_entity_poly.entity_id
_entity_poly.type
_entity_poly.pdbx_seq_one_letter_code
_entity_poly.pdbx_strand_id
1 'polypeptide(L)' 'MAKLAVGDTDLVDFEYHEKGTVCSIGDNDAIGVVFGKNLKGYPASVMKKVIDDRALLQIGGPGIMMNKGKFKFYK' A
#
# COMPACT_ATOMS: atom_id res chain seq x y z
N MET A 1 14.38 3.69 -16.50
CA MET A 1 13.75 4.53 -17.55
C MET A 1 14.52 5.83 -17.76
N ALA A 2 14.58 6.76 -16.79
CA ALA A 2 15.30 8.03 -16.97
C ALA A 2 16.81 7.86 -17.22
N LYS A 3 17.48 6.97 -16.48
CA LYS A 3 18.91 6.63 -16.69
C LYS A 3 19.19 5.97 -18.05
N LEU A 4 18.30 5.08 -18.49
CA LEU A 4 18.39 4.40 -19.78
C LEU A 4 18.33 5.39 -20.97
N ALA A 5 17.48 6.43 -20.85
CA ALA A 5 17.36 7.48 -21.86
C ALA A 5 18.58 8.42 -21.93
N VAL A 6 19.38 8.47 -20.86
CA VAL A 6 20.60 9.30 -20.74
C VAL A 6 21.86 8.53 -21.18
N GLY A 7 21.75 7.23 -21.48
CA GLY A 7 22.88 6.38 -21.91
C GLY A 7 23.73 5.83 -20.76
N ASP A 8 23.23 5.91 -19.52
CA ASP A 8 23.88 5.38 -18.32
C ASP A 8 23.79 3.84 -18.31
N THR A 9 24.93 3.16 -18.11
CA THR A 9 25.03 1.68 -18.17
C THR A 9 24.85 0.99 -16.82
N ASP A 10 24.93 1.73 -15.71
CA ASP A 10 24.65 1.22 -14.37
C ASP A 10 23.14 1.16 -14.12
N LEU A 11 22.52 0.14 -14.71
CA LEU A 11 21.11 -0.19 -14.53
C LEU A 11 21.00 -1.27 -13.46
N VAL A 12 19.98 -1.12 -12.62
CA VAL A 12 19.61 -2.14 -11.64
C VAL A 12 18.38 -2.87 -12.17
N ASP A 13 18.37 -4.20 -12.04
CA ASP A 13 17.21 -4.99 -12.40
C ASP A 13 16.00 -4.63 -11.52
N PHE A 14 14.81 -4.74 -12.12
CA PHE A 14 13.57 -4.55 -11.39
C PHE A 14 13.26 -5.81 -10.57
N GLU A 15 13.31 -5.68 -9.25
CA GLU A 15 12.84 -6.71 -8.33
C GLU A 15 11.45 -6.35 -7.78
N TYR A 16 10.47 -7.24 -8.02
CA TYR A 16 9.14 -7.08 -7.43
C TYR A 16 9.10 -7.70 -6.03
N HIS A 17 8.86 -6.87 -5.02
CA HIS A 17 8.65 -7.32 -3.65
C HIS A 17 7.15 -7.42 -3.33
N GLU A 18 6.61 -8.64 -3.33
CA GLU A 18 5.22 -8.91 -2.95
C GLU A 18 5.03 -8.74 -1.44
N LYS A 19 4.30 -7.70 -1.02
CA LYS A 19 3.98 -7.43 0.40
C LYS A 19 2.60 -7.96 0.82
N GLY A 20 1.86 -8.51 -0.13
CA GLY A 20 0.48 -8.96 0.03
C GLY A 20 -0.56 -7.92 -0.41
N THR A 21 -1.82 -8.33 -0.39
CA THR A 21 -2.97 -7.54 -0.83
C THR A 21 -4.18 -7.78 0.08
N VAL A 22 -5.05 -6.78 0.19
CA VAL A 22 -6.28 -6.84 0.98
C VAL A 22 -7.46 -6.36 0.15
N CYS A 23 -8.54 -7.13 0.16
CA CYS A 23 -9.83 -6.81 -0.45
C CYS A 23 -10.85 -6.48 0.65
N SER A 24 -11.39 -5.26 0.62
CA SER A 24 -12.42 -4.82 1.58
C SER A 24 -13.81 -5.35 1.23
N ILE A 25 -14.56 -5.76 2.24
CA ILE A 25 -15.96 -6.16 2.17
C ILE A 25 -16.76 -5.16 3.03
N GLY A 26 -17.03 -3.99 2.46
CA GLY A 26 -17.54 -2.84 3.23
C GLY A 26 -16.45 -2.12 4.04
N ASP A 27 -16.87 -1.25 4.97
CA ASP A 27 -15.93 -0.37 5.68
C ASP A 27 -15.20 -1.04 6.86
N ASN A 28 -15.80 -2.09 7.41
CA ASN A 28 -15.38 -2.72 8.66
C ASN A 28 -14.95 -4.19 8.51
N ASP A 29 -15.11 -4.79 7.33
CA ASP A 29 -14.70 -6.16 7.05
C ASP A 29 -13.82 -6.22 5.79
N ALA A 30 -12.91 -7.18 5.74
CA ALA A 30 -12.02 -7.41 4.62
C ALA A 30 -11.39 -8.81 4.69
N ILE A 31 -10.80 -9.24 3.58
CA ILE A 31 -10.02 -10.48 3.48
C ILE A 31 -8.73 -10.20 2.69
N GLY A 32 -7.63 -10.85 3.03
CA GLY A 32 -6.39 -10.67 2.30
C GLY A 32 -5.23 -11.48 2.83
N VAL A 33 -4.10 -11.36 2.14
CA VAL A 33 -2.81 -11.90 2.56
C VAL A 33 -1.90 -10.72 2.83
N VAL A 34 -1.32 -10.65 4.03
CA VAL A 34 -0.39 -9.59 4.43
C VAL A 34 0.87 -10.26 4.94
N PHE A 35 2.02 -9.96 4.32
CA PHE A 35 3.31 -10.59 4.66
C PHE A 35 3.24 -12.13 4.74
N GLY A 36 2.53 -12.76 3.78
CA GLY A 36 2.37 -14.22 3.72
C GLY A 36 1.38 -14.81 4.74
N LYS A 37 0.69 -14.00 5.54
CA LYS A 37 -0.35 -14.45 6.49
C LYS A 37 -1.74 -14.06 6.03
N ASN A 38 -2.67 -15.00 6.13
CA ASN A 38 -4.09 -14.75 5.88
C ASN A 38 -4.67 -13.87 6.99
N LEU A 39 -5.31 -12.76 6.62
CA LEU A 39 -5.97 -11.82 7.51
C LEU A 39 -7.42 -11.64 7.06
N LYS A 40 -8.35 -11.63 8.02
CA LYS A 40 -9.80 -11.51 7.77
C LYS A 40 -10.45 -10.61 8.82
N GLY A 41 -11.64 -10.10 8.53
CA GLY A 41 -12.42 -9.34 9.49
C GLY A 41 -11.96 -7.89 9.61
N TYR A 42 -12.29 -7.31 10.75
CA TYR A 42 -11.84 -5.99 11.16
C TYR A 42 -10.32 -5.74 11.08
N PRO A 43 -9.42 -6.64 11.51
CA PRO A 43 -7.99 -6.36 11.38
C PRO A 43 -7.54 -6.28 9.92
N ALA A 44 -8.19 -7.00 9.00
CA ALA A 44 -7.94 -6.85 7.57
C ALA A 44 -8.42 -5.49 7.03
N SER A 45 -9.59 -5.00 7.47
CA SER A 45 -10.11 -3.70 7.00
C SER A 45 -9.24 -2.53 7.47
N VAL A 46 -8.69 -2.62 8.69
CA VAL A 46 -7.66 -1.71 9.19
C VAL A 46 -6.40 -1.77 8.33
N MET A 47 -5.91 -2.97 8.01
CA MET A 47 -4.72 -3.10 7.15
C MET A 47 -4.93 -2.54 5.75
N LYS A 48 -6.13 -2.66 5.16
CA LYS A 48 -6.44 -2.04 3.88
C LYS A 48 -6.27 -0.51 3.92
N LYS A 49 -6.72 0.13 5.00
CA LYS A 49 -6.60 1.58 5.21
C LYS A 49 -5.13 2.00 5.36
N VAL A 50 -4.34 1.24 6.10
CA VAL A 50 -2.89 1.47 6.26
C VAL A 50 -2.14 1.35 4.92
N ILE A 51 -2.49 0.35 4.10
CA ILE A 51 -1.90 0.18 2.76
C ILE A 51 -2.22 1.40 1.88
N ASP A 52 -3.47 1.88 1.91
CA ASP A 52 -3.89 3.07 1.16
C ASP A 52 -3.15 4.33 1.62
N ASP A 53 -2.98 4.54 2.92
CA ASP A 53 -2.25 5.69 3.49
C ASP A 53 -0.76 5.65 3.15
N ARG A 54 -0.16 4.46 3.19
CA ARG A 54 1.23 4.27 2.77
C ARG A 54 1.41 4.60 1.30
N ALA A 55 0.44 4.25 0.44
CA ALA A 55 0.49 4.62 -0.98
C ALA A 55 0.43 6.14 -1.16
N LEU A 56 -0.43 6.84 -0.42
CA LEU A 56 -0.49 8.30 -0.42
C LEU A 56 0.84 8.92 0.04
N LEU A 57 1.45 8.36 1.09
CA LEU A 57 2.75 8.80 1.59
C LEU A 57 3.87 8.63 0.54
N GLN A 58 3.87 7.52 -0.21
CA GLN A 58 4.88 7.25 -1.24
C GLN A 58 4.74 8.16 -2.47
N ILE A 59 3.51 8.53 -2.85
CA ILE A 59 3.25 9.39 -4.02
C ILE A 59 3.43 10.87 -3.67
N GLY A 60 2.92 11.27 -2.51
CA GLY A 60 2.64 12.67 -2.19
C GLY A 60 3.25 13.20 -0.90
N GLY A 61 3.96 12.35 -0.16
CA GLY A 61 4.52 12.69 1.14
C GLY A 61 3.46 12.90 2.25
N PRO A 62 3.91 13.35 3.43
CA PRO A 62 3.07 13.41 4.63
C PRO A 62 1.88 14.37 4.50
N GLY A 63 2.03 15.46 3.76
CA GLY A 63 0.96 16.45 3.57
C GLY A 63 -0.26 15.88 2.83
N ILE A 64 -0.04 15.07 1.78
CA ILE A 64 -1.14 14.42 1.05
C ILE A 64 -1.78 13.32 1.91
N MET A 65 -0.96 12.55 2.64
CA MET A 65 -1.45 11.54 3.57
C MET A 65 -2.35 12.16 4.66
N MET A 66 -1.98 13.31 5.24
CA MET A 66 -2.82 13.97 6.25
C MET A 66 -4.14 14.48 5.68
N ASN A 67 -4.14 15.00 4.44
CA ASN A 67 -5.34 15.56 3.82
C ASN A 67 -6.30 14.49 3.27
N LYS A 68 -5.78 13.36 2.78
CA LYS A 68 -6.59 12.33 2.09
C LYS A 68 -6.50 10.93 2.72
N GLY A 69 -5.82 10.80 3.84
CA GLY A 69 -5.65 9.52 4.52
C GLY A 69 -6.96 8.95 5.06
N LYS A 70 -7.02 7.62 5.13
CA LYS A 70 -8.15 6.83 5.60
C LYS A 70 -8.00 6.48 7.07
N PHE A 71 -8.04 7.49 7.94
CA PHE A 71 -7.92 7.33 9.39
C PHE A 71 -9.21 6.89 10.11
N LYS A 72 -10.26 6.51 9.36
CA LYS A 72 -11.53 6.04 9.93
C LYS A 72 -11.39 4.59 10.40
N PHE A 73 -10.75 4.39 11.55
CA PHE A 73 -10.60 3.08 12.20
C PHE A 73 -11.67 2.82 13.26
N TYR A 74 -12.92 3.22 13.01
CA TYR A 74 -14.02 3.04 13.94
C TYR A 74 -15.08 2.13 13.34
N LYS A 75 -15.73 1.35 14.20
CA LYS A 75 -16.86 0.50 13.84
C LYS A 75 -18.15 1.29 13.86
#